data_AF-A0A0P1LMS7-F1
#
_entry.id   AF-A0A0P1LMS7-F1
#
_cell.length_a   1.000
_cell.length_b   1.000
_cell.length_c   1.000
_cell.angle_alpha   90.00
_cell.angle_beta   90.00
_cell.angle_gamma   90.00
#
_symmetry.space_group_name_H-M   'P 1'
#
loop_
_entity.id
_entity.type
_entity.pdbx_description
1 polymer ?
#
loop_
_entity_poly.entity_id
_entity_poly.type
_entity_poly.pdbx_seq_one_letter_code
_entity_poly.pdbx_strand_id
1 'polypeptide(L)'
;MSIVCKILVYTSDLKFSERIKEIFAEKDYIVKTTELFTEVVEILYFELYDILVIEPGFIGDLSELLKLADNIFLGIPIVVACNENKLRIEDGNNSRFYFINKFANPEEWRNVIQIAVDENYIIKPKEV
;
A
#
# COMPACT_ATOMS: atom_id res chain seq x y z
N MET A 1 3.49 21.56 8.12
CA MET A 1 2.16 20.92 7.92
C MET A 1 2.37 19.44 8.17
N SER A 2 1.69 18.81 9.14
CA SER A 2 1.66 17.34 9.18
C SER A 2 0.65 16.90 8.11
N ILE A 3 1.12 16.23 7.06
CA ILE A 3 0.27 15.64 6.03
C ILE A 3 -0.14 14.27 6.56
N VAL A 4 -1.45 14.02 6.64
CA VAL A 4 -1.98 12.75 7.11
C VAL A 4 -1.95 11.75 5.94
N CYS A 5 -1.24 10.63 6.11
CA CYS A 5 -1.12 9.57 5.11
C CYS A 5 -2.36 8.65 5.13
N LYS A 6 -3.09 8.60 4.02
CA LYS A 6 -4.26 7.74 3.81
C LYS A 6 -3.85 6.42 3.17
N ILE A 7 -4.12 5.33 3.88
CA ILE A 7 -3.77 3.97 3.49
C ILE A 7 -5.07 3.19 3.24
N LEU A 8 -5.21 2.67 2.02
CA LEU A 8 -6.25 1.71 1.68
C LEU A 8 -5.66 0.31 1.77
N VAL A 9 -6.33 -0.60 2.46
CA VAL A 9 -5.89 -1.97 2.67
C VAL A 9 -6.89 -2.92 2.03
N TYR A 10 -6.43 -3.71 1.07
CA TYR A 10 -7.16 -4.80 0.47
C TYR A 10 -6.73 -6.12 1.13
N THR A 11 -7.62 -6.73 1.90
CA THR A 11 -7.37 -8.01 2.61
C THR A 11 -8.68 -8.67 3.02
N SER A 12 -8.73 -9.99 3.00
CA SER A 12 -9.80 -10.78 3.65
C SER A 12 -9.38 -11.34 5.01
N ASP A 13 -8.16 -11.08 5.46
CA ASP A 13 -7.65 -11.50 6.77
C ASP A 13 -7.98 -10.45 7.83
N LEU A 14 -9.00 -10.74 8.65
CA LEU A 14 -9.43 -9.87 9.74
C LEU A 14 -8.32 -9.57 10.76
N LYS A 15 -7.44 -10.54 11.05
CA LYS A 15 -6.33 -10.34 12.00
C LYS A 15 -5.27 -9.42 11.41
N PHE A 16 -5.00 -9.57 10.12
CA PHE A 16 -4.11 -8.66 9.40
C PHE A 16 -4.68 -7.24 9.38
N SER A 17 -5.98 -7.10 9.07
CA SER A 17 -6.71 -5.82 9.09
C SER A 17 -6.61 -5.11 10.45
N GLU A 18 -6.88 -5.81 11.55
CA GLU A 18 -6.76 -5.27 12.92
C GLU A 18 -5.33 -4.83 13.22
N ARG A 19 -4.35 -5.67 12.91
CA ARG A 19 -2.94 -5.38 13.16
C ARG A 19 -2.44 -4.15 12.39
N ILE A 20 -2.84 -3.98 11.13
CA ILE A 20 -2.47 -2.78 10.36
C ILE A 20 -3.09 -1.52 10.98
N LYS A 21 -4.35 -1.59 11.43
CA LYS A 21 -4.99 -0.46 12.14
C LYS A 21 -4.24 -0.13 13.44
N GLU A 22 -3.75 -1.12 14.17
CA GLU A 22 -2.94 -0.91 15.38
C GLU A 22 -1.58 -0.25 15.08
N ILE A 23 -0.87 -0.73 14.05
CA ILE A 23 0.44 -0.19 13.63
C ILE A 23 0.34 1.31 13.29
N PHE A 24 -0.76 1.71 12.66
CA PHE A 24 -1.02 3.06 12.15
C PHE A 24 -2.14 3.80 12.90
N ALA A 25 -2.33 3.52 14.19
CA ALA A 25 -3.33 4.21 15.02
C ALA A 25 -2.96 5.68 15.37
N GLU A 26 -1.78 6.14 14.94
CA GLU A 26 -1.27 7.48 15.20
C GLU A 26 -1.97 8.55 14.36
N LYS A 27 -1.95 9.81 14.81
CA LYS A 27 -2.68 10.93 14.19
C LYS A 27 -2.28 11.24 12.74
N ASP A 28 -1.12 10.74 12.33
CA ASP A 28 -0.55 11.00 11.01
C ASP A 28 -1.04 9.98 9.95
N TYR A 29 -1.91 9.03 10.32
CA TYR A 29 -2.42 8.01 9.40
C TYR A 29 -3.95 7.89 9.44
N ILE A 30 -4.54 7.57 8.29
CA ILE A 30 -5.94 7.13 8.16
C ILE A 30 -5.94 5.78 7.43
N VAL A 31 -6.44 4.75 8.07
CA VAL A 31 -6.51 3.40 7.49
C VAL A 31 -7.95 3.02 7.17
N LYS A 32 -8.21 2.66 5.91
CA LYS A 32 -9.47 2.04 5.46
C LYS A 32 -9.18 0.63 4.96
N THR A 33 -10.03 -0.33 5.30
CA THR A 33 -9.87 -1.75 4.94
C THR A 33 -11.07 -2.23 4.15
N THR A 34 -10.84 -3.01 3.08
CA THR A 34 -11.89 -3.68 2.30
C THR A 34 -11.46 -5.09 1.91
N GLU A 35 -12.44 -6.00 1.82
CA GLU A 35 -12.26 -7.40 1.40
C GLU A 35 -12.52 -7.60 -0.11
N LEU A 36 -13.08 -6.59 -0.80
CA LEU A 36 -13.51 -6.69 -2.18
C LEU A 36 -12.65 -5.80 -3.10
N PHE A 37 -12.06 -6.40 -4.13
CA PHE A 37 -11.26 -5.63 -5.09
C PHE A 37 -12.09 -4.61 -5.88
N THR A 38 -13.37 -4.87 -6.11
CA THR A 38 -14.28 -3.91 -6.74
C THR A 38 -14.44 -2.63 -5.90
N GLU A 39 -14.50 -2.76 -4.57
CA GLU A 39 -14.53 -1.60 -3.68
C GLU A 39 -13.20 -0.85 -3.69
N VAL A 40 -12.06 -1.53 -3.85
CA VAL A 40 -10.75 -0.87 -4.02
C VAL A 40 -10.79 0.06 -5.22
N VAL A 41 -11.30 -0.42 -6.36
CA VAL A 41 -11.43 0.38 -7.59
C VAL A 41 -12.37 1.56 -7.38
N GLU A 42 -13.55 1.34 -6.78
CA GLU A 42 -14.52 2.42 -6.53
C GLU A 42 -13.96 3.47 -5.57
N ILE A 43 -13.34 3.05 -4.47
CA ILE A 43 -12.75 3.96 -3.49
C ILE A 43 -11.66 4.81 -4.13
N LEU A 44 -10.71 4.20 -4.85
CA LEU A 44 -9.62 4.94 -5.49
C LEU A 44 -10.09 5.82 -6.66
N TYR A 45 -11.26 5.56 -7.23
CA TYR A 45 -11.88 6.41 -8.24
C TYR A 45 -12.47 7.70 -7.64
N PHE A 46 -13.04 7.64 -6.43
CA PHE A 46 -13.73 8.79 -5.80
C PHE A 46 -12.93 9.47 -4.69
N GLU A 47 -12.00 8.77 -4.05
CA GLU A 47 -11.22 9.24 -2.91
C GLU A 47 -9.72 9.14 -3.23
N LEU A 48 -8.95 10.16 -2.82
CA LEU A 48 -7.49 10.12 -2.90
C LEU A 48 -6.91 9.35 -1.71
N TYR A 49 -6.09 8.34 -2.03
CA TYR A 49 -5.27 7.59 -1.10
C TYR A 49 -3.80 7.70 -1.50
N ASP A 50 -2.93 7.72 -0.50
CA ASP A 50 -1.48 7.81 -0.70
C ASP A 50 -0.87 6.46 -1.03
N ILE A 51 -1.43 5.37 -0.47
CA ILE A 51 -0.89 4.02 -0.60
C ILE A 51 -2.03 3.01 -0.69
N LEU A 52 -1.83 2.00 -1.53
CA LEU A 52 -2.60 0.76 -1.52
C LEU A 52 -1.77 -0.38 -0.92
N VAL A 53 -2.24 -0.98 0.16
CA VAL A 53 -1.69 -2.20 0.75
C VAL A 53 -2.53 -3.38 0.28
N ILE A 54 -1.88 -4.41 -0.26
CA ILE A 54 -2.51 -5.65 -0.72
C ILE A 54 -1.96 -6.79 0.12
N GLU A 55 -2.83 -7.50 0.84
CA GLU A 55 -2.50 -8.79 1.42
C GLU A 55 -3.10 -9.89 0.53
N PRO A 56 -2.29 -10.54 -0.32
CA PRO A 56 -2.78 -11.63 -1.13
C PRO A 56 -3.11 -12.83 -0.24
N GLY A 57 -4.38 -13.22 -0.24
CA GLY A 57 -4.77 -14.58 0.13
C GLY A 57 -4.06 -15.62 -0.75
N PHE A 58 -4.06 -16.89 -0.31
CA PHE A 58 -3.35 -18.05 -0.90
C PHE A 58 -3.09 -17.97 -2.44
N ILE A 59 -1.99 -17.33 -2.82
CA ILE A 59 -1.00 -17.50 -3.91
C ILE A 59 -1.48 -17.79 -5.36
N GLY A 60 -2.77 -17.93 -5.67
CA GLY A 60 -3.24 -18.20 -7.04
C GLY A 60 -3.06 -17.02 -8.01
N ASP A 61 -3.48 -15.82 -7.61
CA ASP A 61 -3.74 -14.73 -8.57
C ASP A 61 -2.99 -13.42 -8.28
N LEU A 62 -1.94 -13.44 -7.45
CA LEU A 62 -1.17 -12.23 -7.13
C LEU A 62 -0.61 -11.56 -8.41
N SER A 63 -0.11 -12.32 -9.38
CA SER A 63 0.41 -11.72 -10.61
C SER A 63 -0.68 -11.03 -11.44
N GLU A 64 -1.91 -11.56 -11.47
CA GLU A 64 -3.00 -10.96 -12.23
C GLU A 64 -3.55 -9.73 -11.51
N LEU A 65 -3.70 -9.83 -10.19
CA LEU A 65 -4.08 -8.71 -9.32
C LEU A 65 -3.10 -7.54 -9.45
N LEU A 66 -1.78 -7.80 -9.41
CA LEU A 66 -0.78 -6.76 -9.58
C LEU A 66 -0.80 -6.15 -10.98
N LYS A 67 -1.02 -6.95 -12.03
CA LYS A 67 -1.20 -6.42 -13.40
C LYS A 67 -2.45 -5.55 -13.51
N LEU A 68 -3.56 -5.94 -12.88
CA LEU A 68 -4.77 -5.11 -12.85
C LEU A 68 -4.50 -3.81 -12.09
N ALA A 69 -3.87 -3.90 -10.93
CA ALA A 69 -3.52 -2.74 -10.11
C ALA A 69 -2.57 -1.77 -10.84
N ASP A 70 -1.56 -2.28 -11.55
CA ASP A 70 -0.62 -1.51 -12.38
C ASP A 70 -1.29 -0.74 -13.52
N ASN A 71 -2.39 -1.28 -14.06
CA ASN A 71 -3.12 -0.64 -15.17
C ASN A 71 -4.18 0.35 -14.68
N ILE A 72 -4.79 0.09 -13.52
CA ILE A 72 -5.91 0.88 -13.01
C ILE A 72 -5.40 2.03 -12.12
N PHE A 73 -4.37 1.78 -11.30
CA PHE A 73 -3.94 2.69 -10.24
C PHE A 73 -2.63 3.38 -10.58
N LEU A 74 -2.62 4.11 -11.70
CA LEU A 74 -1.45 4.85 -12.20
C LEU A 74 -0.90 5.78 -11.10
N GLY A 75 0.32 5.50 -10.65
CA GLY A 75 1.06 6.37 -9.73
C GLY A 75 0.72 6.25 -8.25
N ILE A 76 -0.18 5.34 -7.84
CA ILE A 76 -0.35 5.04 -6.40
C ILE A 76 0.67 3.95 -6.03
N PRO A 77 1.54 4.18 -5.02
CA PRO A 77 2.43 3.15 -4.51
C PRO A 77 1.65 1.94 -3.99
N ILE A 78 2.09 0.73 -4.38
CA ILE A 78 1.46 -0.52 -3.98
C ILE A 78 2.40 -1.30 -3.06
N VAL A 79 1.97 -1.52 -1.82
CA VAL A 79 2.68 -2.35 -0.85
C VAL A 79 2.04 -3.74 -0.81
N VAL A 80 2.83 -4.79 -1.02
CA VAL A 80 2.36 -6.18 -1.04
C VAL A 80 2.78 -6.89 0.24
N ALA A 81 1.82 -7.19 1.10
CA ALA A 81 2.00 -7.84 2.39
C ALA A 81 2.02 -9.36 2.24
N CYS A 82 3.20 -9.97 2.10
CA CYS A 82 3.33 -11.40 1.81
C CYS A 82 4.40 -12.06 2.71
N ASN A 83 4.73 -13.33 2.51
CA ASN A 83 5.69 -14.04 3.38
C ASN A 83 7.15 -13.80 2.94
N GLU A 84 7.51 -12.57 2.62
CA GLU A 84 8.89 -12.21 2.22
C GLU A 84 9.85 -12.31 3.39
N ASN A 85 11.10 -12.69 3.12
CA ASN A 85 12.14 -12.70 4.16
C ASN A 85 12.78 -11.32 4.36
N LYS A 86 12.72 -10.45 3.34
CA LYS A 86 13.28 -9.09 3.33
C LYS A 86 12.43 -8.21 2.41
N LEU A 87 12.52 -6.88 2.58
CA LEU A 87 11.93 -5.94 1.62
C LEU A 87 12.45 -6.24 0.22
N ARG A 88 11.52 -6.48 -0.71
CA ARG A 88 11.78 -6.61 -2.15
C ARG A 88 10.99 -5.53 -2.88
N ILE A 89 11.64 -4.86 -3.83
CA ILE A 89 11.02 -3.80 -4.63
C ILE A 89 11.06 -4.24 -6.09
N GLU A 90 9.93 -4.14 -6.78
CA GLU A 90 9.82 -4.46 -8.21
C GLU A 90 9.11 -3.34 -8.95
N ASP A 91 9.61 -3.01 -10.15
CA ASP A 91 8.97 -2.06 -11.03
C ASP A 91 7.94 -2.77 -11.92
N GLY A 92 6.70 -2.30 -11.91
CA GLY A 92 5.67 -2.62 -12.89
C GLY A 92 5.81 -1.77 -14.16
N ASN A 93 4.79 -1.76 -15.01
CA ASN A 93 4.79 -0.89 -16.19
C ASN A 93 4.48 0.56 -15.82
N ASN A 94 3.63 0.79 -14.82
CA ASN A 94 3.18 2.12 -14.41
C ASN A 94 3.30 2.38 -12.90
N SER A 95 3.49 1.35 -12.09
CA SER A 95 3.56 1.43 -10.62
C SER A 95 4.78 0.70 -10.09
N ARG A 96 5.21 1.06 -8.87
CA ARG A 96 6.26 0.35 -8.13
C ARG A 96 5.63 -0.47 -7.00
N PHE A 97 6.08 -1.72 -6.86
CA PHE A 97 5.60 -2.67 -5.89
C PHE A 97 6.61 -2.87 -4.76
N TYR A 98 6.16 -2.73 -3.51
CA TYR A 98 6.97 -2.91 -2.32
C TYR A 98 6.51 -4.14 -1.56
N PHE A 99 7.23 -5.25 -1.69
CA PHE A 99 6.92 -6.50 -1.02
C PHE A 99 7.55 -6.52 0.37
N ILE A 100 6.72 -6.64 1.40
CA ILE A 100 7.13 -6.68 2.80
C ILE A 100 6.61 -7.97 3.46
N ASN A 101 7.36 -8.49 4.44
CA ASN A 101 6.85 -9.54 5.31
C ASN A 101 5.58 -9.07 6.00
N LYS A 102 4.46 -9.77 5.83
CA LYS A 102 3.21 -9.39 6.49
C LYS A 102 3.29 -9.41 8.00
N PHE A 103 4.24 -10.14 8.59
CA PHE A 103 4.52 -10.21 10.03
C PHE A 103 5.66 -9.27 10.48
N ALA A 104 6.20 -8.42 9.59
CA ALA A 104 7.22 -7.41 9.91
C ALA A 104 6.80 -6.52 11.08
N ASN A 105 7.76 -6.03 11.86
CA ASN A 105 7.44 -5.22 13.03
C ASN A 105 6.88 -3.82 12.66
N PRO A 106 6.26 -3.08 13.58
CA PRO A 106 5.65 -1.78 13.28
C PRO A 106 6.61 -0.74 12.68
N GLU A 107 7.89 -0.75 13.08
CA GLU A 107 8.90 0.17 12.56
C GLU A 107 9.24 -0.14 11.11
N GLU A 108 9.41 -1.42 10.75
CA GLU A 108 9.61 -1.86 9.37
C GLU A 108 8.43 -1.46 8.46
N TRP A 109 7.20 -1.62 8.96
CA TRP A 109 6.00 -1.17 8.23
C TRP A 109 6.03 0.33 7.95
N ARG A 110 6.30 1.15 8.96
CA ARG A 110 6.38 2.61 8.81
C ARG A 110 7.48 3.03 7.84
N ASN A 111 8.64 2.38 7.91
CA ASN A 111 9.75 2.64 6.99
C ASN A 111 9.36 2.35 5.54
N VAL A 112 8.67 1.23 5.27
CA VAL A 112 8.24 0.89 3.90
C VAL A 112 7.18 1.86 3.37
N ILE A 113 6.20 2.24 4.20
CA ILE A 113 5.19 3.25 3.86
C ILE A 113 5.85 4.59 3.55
N GLN A 114 6.82 5.02 4.37
CA GLN A 114 7.55 6.27 4.17
C GLN A 114 8.32 6.26 2.84
N ILE A 115 9.08 5.19 2.56
CA ILE A 115 9.80 5.03 1.28
C ILE A 115 8.82 5.09 0.10
N ALA A 116 7.71 4.37 0.19
CA ALA A 116 6.73 4.29 -0.88
C ALA A 116 6.10 5.66 -1.20
N VAL A 117 5.85 6.48 -0.18
CA VAL A 117 5.32 7.85 -0.31
C VAL A 117 6.40 8.78 -0.86
N ASP A 118 7.58 8.84 -0.25
CA ASP A 118 8.63 9.80 -0.62
C ASP A 118 9.09 9.65 -2.07
N GLU A 119 9.15 8.41 -2.58
CA GLU A 119 9.54 8.15 -3.97
C GLU A 119 8.47 8.55 -4.99
N ASN A 120 7.19 8.55 -4.61
CA ASN A 120 6.08 8.93 -5.50
C ASN A 120 5.70 10.41 -5.40
N TYR A 121 5.97 11.07 -4.28
CA TYR A 121 5.80 12.51 -4.10
C TYR A 121 7.09 13.26 -4.45
N ILE A 122 7.43 13.32 -5.74
CA ILE A 122 8.49 14.21 -6.22
C ILE A 122 7.98 15.66 -6.17
N ILE A 123 7.98 16.28 -4.99
CA ILE A 123 8.13 17.74 -4.91
C ILE A 123 9.62 18.02 -5.12
N LYS A 124 10.07 18.05 -6.38
CA LYS A 124 11.35 18.69 -6.69
C LYS A 124 11.17 20.18 -6.36
N PRO A 125 11.86 20.76 -5.36
CA PRO A 125 11.89 22.20 -5.25
C PRO A 125 12.35 22.75 -6.60
N LYS A 126 11.63 23.75 -7.14
CA LYS A 126 12.15 24.53 -8.26
C LYS A 126 13.51 25.06 -7.81
N GLU A 127 14.57 24.62 -8.47
CA GLU A 127 15.86 25.32 -8.39
C GLU A 127 15.58 26.77 -8.82
N VAL A 128 15.85 27.71 -7.90
CA VAL A 128 15.73 29.16 -8.12
C VAL A 128 17.05 29.67 -8.67
#